data_AF-A0A1V3PSV0-F1
#
_entry.id   AF-A0A1V3PSV0-F1
#
_cell.length_a   1.000
_cell.length_b   1.000
_cell.length_c   1.000
_cell.angle_alpha   90.00
_cell.angle_beta   90.00
_cell.angle_gamma   90.00
#
_symmetry.space_group_name_H-M   'P 1'
#
loop_
_entity.id
_entity.type
_entity.pdbx_description
1 polymer ?
#
loop_
_entity_poly.entity_id
_entity_poly.type
_entity_poly.pdbx_seq_one_letter_code
_entity_poly.pdbx_strand_id
1 'polypeptide(L)'
;MAHRAFFVAALVNFFAFALLAAHLGGDASSGKVEAGQYFLGFKGGYTAVSKQVFEYSKVHELSVVLTLPIAILTGFFFGRPKTPGGA
;
A
#
# COMPACT_ATOMS: atom_id res chain seq x y z
N MET A 1 2.97 22.81 -2.72
CA MET A 1 2.03 22.01 -3.55
C MET A 1 2.51 20.58 -3.76
N ALA A 2 3.76 20.35 -4.18
CA ALA A 2 4.29 19.00 -4.45
C ALA A 2 4.16 18.01 -3.27
N HIS A 3 4.52 18.40 -2.04
CA HIS A 3 4.41 17.54 -0.86
C HIS A 3 2.97 17.08 -0.56
N ARG A 4 1.98 17.97 -0.79
CA ARG A 4 0.56 17.65 -0.64
C ARG A 4 0.10 16.67 -1.70
N ALA A 5 0.47 16.92 -2.96
CA ALA A 5 0.13 16.02 -4.07
C ALA A 5 0.75 14.62 -3.85
N PHE A 6 2.00 14.56 -3.41
CA PHE A 6 2.66 13.29 -3.06
C PHE A 6 1.95 12.57 -1.92
N PHE A 7 1.59 13.27 -0.84
CA PHE A 7 0.84 12.68 0.27
C PHE A 7 -0.51 12.11 -0.18
N VAL A 8 -1.26 12.85 -1.01
CA VAL A 8 -2.52 12.36 -1.59
C VAL A 8 -2.28 11.15 -2.48
N ALA A 9 -1.23 11.15 -3.31
CA ALA A 9 -0.88 10.00 -4.14
C ALA A 9 -0.52 8.76 -3.31
N ALA A 10 0.22 8.91 -2.21
CA ALA A 10 0.54 7.81 -1.30
C ALA A 10 -0.71 7.22 -0.62
N LEU A 11 -1.66 8.07 -0.23
CA LEU A 11 -2.95 7.60 0.30
C LEU A 11 -3.75 6.84 -0.76
N VAL A 12 -3.86 7.37 -1.97
CA VAL A 12 -4.56 6.69 -3.08
C VAL A 12 -3.91 5.34 -3.38
N ASN A 13 -2.57 5.28 -3.44
CA ASN A 13 -1.80 4.04 -3.62
C ASN A 13 -2.10 3.02 -2.51
N PHE A 14 -2.09 3.43 -1.25
CA PHE A 14 -2.43 2.56 -0.12
C PHE A 14 -3.87 2.03 -0.20
N PHE A 15 -4.86 2.89 -0.46
CA PHE A 15 -6.25 2.45 -0.55
C PHE A 15 -6.51 1.57 -1.78
N ALA A 16 -5.86 1.84 -2.91
CA ALA A 16 -5.93 0.98 -4.08
C ALA A 16 -5.40 -0.43 -3.77
N PHE A 17 -4.25 -0.53 -3.09
CA PHE A 17 -3.71 -1.80 -2.61
C PHE A 17 -4.68 -2.50 -1.64
N ALA A 18 -5.16 -1.80 -0.61
CA ALA A 18 -6.02 -2.38 0.41
C ALA A 18 -7.34 -2.91 -0.15
N LEU A 19 -7.98 -2.16 -1.05
CA LEU A 19 -9.22 -2.58 -1.71
C LEU A 19 -9.00 -3.78 -2.60
N LEU A 20 -7.90 -3.80 -3.36
CA LEU A 20 -7.58 -4.92 -4.24
C LEU A 20 -7.24 -6.19 -3.43
N ALA A 21 -6.45 -6.06 -2.37
CA ALA A 21 -6.14 -7.17 -1.47
C ALA A 21 -7.41 -7.74 -0.83
N ALA A 22 -8.32 -6.86 -0.36
CA ALA A 22 -9.62 -7.30 0.18
C ALA A 22 -10.48 -8.02 -0.87
N HIS A 23 -10.48 -7.54 -2.12
CA HIS A 23 -11.25 -8.14 -3.21
C HIS A 23 -10.68 -9.50 -3.67
N LEU A 24 -9.35 -9.63 -3.71
CA LEU A 24 -8.67 -10.85 -4.14
C LEU A 24 -8.49 -11.89 -3.01
N GLY A 25 -8.97 -11.59 -1.80
CA GLY A 25 -8.89 -12.50 -0.66
C GLY A 25 -7.52 -12.55 0.01
N GLY A 26 -6.72 -11.48 -0.13
CA GLY A 26 -5.45 -11.31 0.57
C GLY A 26 -4.38 -10.58 -0.22
N ASP A 27 -3.16 -10.63 0.31
CA ASP A 27 -1.96 -10.10 -0.31
C ASP A 27 -0.86 -11.19 -0.39
N ALA A 28 0.20 -10.88 -1.14
CA ALA A 28 1.26 -11.83 -1.37
C ALA A 28 2.22 -11.99 -0.19
N SER A 29 2.41 -10.98 0.67
CA SER A 29 3.28 -11.13 1.86
C SER A 29 2.69 -12.05 2.92
N SER A 30 1.36 -12.06 3.04
CA SER A 30 0.62 -13.00 3.87
C SER A 30 0.36 -14.33 3.15
N GLY A 31 0.70 -14.40 1.86
CA GLY A 31 0.45 -15.52 0.97
C GLY A 31 1.57 -16.58 0.99
N LYS A 32 1.49 -17.52 0.04
CA LYS A 32 2.49 -18.56 -0.15
C LYS A 32 2.57 -19.04 -1.59
N VAL A 33 3.70 -19.68 -1.91
CA VAL A 33 3.88 -20.44 -3.15
C VAL A 33 4.14 -21.90 -2.76
N GLU A 34 3.30 -22.81 -3.23
CA GLU A 34 3.36 -24.22 -2.87
C GLU A 34 3.12 -25.09 -4.10
N ALA A 35 4.01 -26.04 -4.37
CA ALA A 35 3.93 -26.93 -5.54
C ALA A 35 3.71 -26.19 -6.88
N GLY A 36 4.29 -24.98 -7.03
CA GLY A 36 4.15 -24.15 -8.23
C GLY A 36 2.82 -23.39 -8.33
N GLN A 37 1.94 -23.51 -7.34
CA GLN A 37 0.71 -22.74 -7.22
C GLN A 37 0.93 -21.53 -6.31
N TYR A 38 0.21 -20.43 -6.60
CA TYR A 38 0.39 -19.15 -5.95
C TYR A 38 -0.88 -18.81 -5.17
N PHE A 39 -0.71 -18.35 -3.93
CA PHE A 39 -1.81 -18.08 -3.02
C PHE A 39 -1.62 -16.73 -2.36
N LEU A 40 -2.63 -15.87 -2.41
CA LEU A 40 -2.70 -14.69 -1.55
C LEU A 40 -3.23 -15.10 -0.17
N GLY A 41 -2.80 -14.41 0.88
CA GLY A 41 -3.21 -14.74 2.25
C GLY A 41 -3.97 -13.61 2.93
N PHE A 42 -4.96 -13.97 3.74
CA PHE A 42 -5.68 -13.05 4.61
C PHE A 42 -6.17 -13.73 5.88
N LYS A 43 -5.73 -13.25 7.04
CA LYS A 43 -6.18 -13.73 8.38
C LYS A 43 -6.25 -15.26 8.50
N GLY A 44 -5.24 -15.97 7.99
CA GLY A 44 -5.15 -17.44 8.04
C GLY A 44 -5.85 -18.19 6.91
N GLY A 45 -6.59 -17.50 6.03
CA GLY A 45 -7.11 -18.05 4.78
C GLY A 45 -6.14 -17.83 3.61
N TYR A 46 -6.25 -18.70 2.59
CA TYR A 46 -5.46 -18.61 1.36
C TYR A 46 -6.37 -18.66 0.12
N THR A 47 -6.14 -17.74 -0.82
CA THR A 47 -6.87 -17.67 -2.09
C THR A 47 -5.92 -18.00 -3.24
N ALA A 48 -6.22 -19.05 -4.00
CA ALA A 48 -5.43 -19.43 -5.16
C ALA A 48 -5.57 -18.39 -6.28
N VAL A 49 -4.44 -17.97 -6.84
CA VAL A 49 -4.38 -16.97 -7.92
C VAL A 49 -3.36 -17.37 -8.98
N SER A 50 -3.36 -16.66 -10.11
CA SER A 50 -2.30 -16.81 -11.10
C SER A 50 -0.98 -16.22 -10.59
N LYS A 51 0.14 -16.71 -11.12
CA LYS A 51 1.47 -16.14 -10.87
C LYS A 51 1.52 -14.63 -11.08
N GLN A 52 0.85 -14.14 -12.13
CA GLN A 52 0.84 -12.73 -12.49
C GLN A 52 0.17 -11.88 -11.40
N VAL A 53 -0.94 -12.35 -10.84
CA VAL A 53 -1.65 -11.65 -9.76
C VAL A 53 -0.80 -11.64 -8.48
N PHE A 54 -0.14 -12.76 -8.16
CA PHE A 54 0.73 -12.85 -7.00
C PHE A 54 1.93 -11.90 -7.10
N GLU A 55 2.63 -11.88 -8.24
CA GLU A 55 3.77 -10.97 -8.46
C GLU A 55 3.32 -9.51 -8.49
N TYR A 56 2.16 -9.21 -9.11
CA TYR A 56 1.58 -7.87 -9.06
C TYR A 56 1.32 -7.43 -7.60
N SER A 57 0.73 -8.31 -6.79
CA SER A 57 0.46 -8.04 -5.38
C SER A 57 1.76 -7.73 -4.62
N LYS A 58 2.84 -8.51 -4.84
CA LYS A 58 4.16 -8.22 -4.24
C LYS A 58 4.70 -6.85 -4.61
N VAL A 59 4.64 -6.49 -5.90
CA VAL A 59 5.17 -5.20 -6.37
C VAL A 59 4.34 -4.03 -5.85
N HIS A 60 3.00 -4.16 -5.84
CA HIS A 60 2.11 -3.13 -5.32
C HIS A 60 2.30 -2.95 -3.81
N GLU A 61 2.46 -4.05 -3.07
CA GLU A 61 2.76 -3.99 -1.65
C GLU A 61 4.09 -3.28 -1.37
N LEU A 62 5.15 -3.63 -2.10
CA LEU A 62 6.45 -2.96 -1.97
C LEU A 62 6.33 -1.45 -2.23
N SER A 63 5.54 -1.06 -3.24
CA SER A 63 5.23 0.36 -3.50
C SER A 63 4.57 1.03 -2.28
N VAL A 64 3.60 0.38 -1.65
CA VAL A 64 2.93 0.90 -0.44
C VAL A 64 3.90 1.03 0.73
N VAL A 65 4.70 -0.01 0.98
CA VAL A 65 5.70 -0.05 2.07
C VAL A 65 6.73 1.07 1.92
N LEU A 66 7.06 1.49 0.70
CA LEU A 66 7.98 2.60 0.45
C LEU A 66 7.28 3.97 0.48
N THR A 67 6.12 4.10 -0.17
CA THR A 67 5.44 5.39 -0.34
C THR A 67 4.86 5.93 0.96
N LEU A 68 4.34 5.07 1.85
CA LEU A 68 3.74 5.52 3.11
C LEU A 68 4.76 6.15 4.08
N PRO A 69 5.90 5.51 4.41
CA PRO A 69 6.91 6.14 5.26
C PRO A 69 7.46 7.44 4.66
N ILE A 70 7.71 7.48 3.34
CA ILE A 70 8.18 8.70 2.68
C ILE A 70 7.13 9.81 2.77
N ALA A 71 5.84 9.49 2.65
CA ALA A 71 4.76 10.47 2.77
C ALA A 71 4.64 11.01 4.19
N ILE A 72 4.79 10.16 5.21
CA ILE A 72 4.83 10.56 6.62
C ILE A 72 6.02 11.47 6.88
N LEU A 73 7.23 11.09 6.46
CA LEU A 73 8.43 11.90 6.63
C LEU A 73 8.28 13.26 5.91
N THR A 74 7.74 13.27 4.70
CA THR A 74 7.48 14.50 3.95
C THR A 74 6.49 15.40 4.69
N GLY A 75 5.41 14.82 5.25
CA GLY A 75 4.46 15.55 6.08
C GLY A 75 5.10 16.12 7.35
N PHE A 76 5.98 15.36 8.00
CA PHE A 76 6.68 15.79 9.21
C PHE A 76 7.65 16.96 8.95
N PHE A 77 8.48 16.87 7.90
CA PHE A 77 9.49 17.90 7.60
C PHE A 77 8.90 19.16 6.93
N PHE A 78 7.82 19.02 6.16
CA PHE A 78 7.28 20.12 5.35
C PHE A 78 5.87 20.59 5.76
N GLY A 79 5.23 19.90 6.71
CA GLY A 79 3.96 20.28 7.32
C GLY A 79 4.14 21.49 8.22
N ARG A 80 4.21 22.69 7.65
CA ARG A 80 4.24 23.92 8.45
C ARG A 80 2.91 24.07 9.20
N PRO A 81 2.90 24.27 10.53
CA PRO A 81 1.71 24.71 11.22
C PRO A 81 1.30 26.07 10.63
N LYS A 82 0.03 26.19 10.23
CA LYS A 82 -0.52 27.48 9.85
C LYS A 82 -0.68 28.27 11.15
N THR A 83 0.26 29.15 11.47
CA THR A 83 0.09 30.10 12.58
C THR A 83 -1.24 30.82 12.34
N PRO A 84 -2.19 30.82 13.28
CA PRO A 84 -3.33 31.70 13.19
C PRO A 84 -2.78 33.12 13.28
N GLY A 85 -2.67 33.80 12.14
CA GLY A 85 -2.45 35.24 12.14
C GLY A 85 -3.72 35.91 12.62
N GLY A 86 -3.66 36.56 13.78
CA GLY A 86 -4.76 37.39 14.27
C GLY A 86 -4.64 37.75 15.76
N ALA A 87 -3.85 38.78 16.05
CA ALA A 87 -4.21 39.88 16.96
C ALA A 87 -3.36 41.09 16.59
#